data_AF-A0A0C2GHN8-F1
#
_entry.id   AF-A0A0C2GHN8-F1
#
_cell.length_a   1.000
_cell.length_b   1.000
_cell.length_c   1.000
_cell.angle_alpha   90.00
_cell.angle_beta   90.00
_cell.angle_gamma   90.00
#
_symmetry.space_group_name_H-M   'P 1'
#
loop_
_entity.id
_entity.type
_entity.pdbx_description
1 polymer ?
#
loop_
_entity_poly.entity_id
_entity_poly.type
_entity_poly.pdbx_seq_one_letter_code
_entity_poly.pdbx_strand_id
1 'polypeptide(L)' 'MNVEFWRMVWELGSNCIVMLTKVFDFMRVMCLQYWPLTRFLFGDIEVETIDTHTYAHFVSTVFDDLFGVWCVE' A
#
# COMPACT_ATOMS: atom_id res chain seq x y z
N MET A 1 -5.56 -8.43 -10.01
CA MET A 1 -4.27 -7.70 -10.06
C MET A 1 -3.84 -7.20 -8.69
N ASN A 2 -4.69 -6.53 -7.89
CA ASN A 2 -4.29 -6.09 -6.54
C ASN A 2 -4.31 -7.21 -5.48
N VAL A 3 -5.10 -8.27 -5.69
CA VAL A 3 -5.19 -9.42 -4.75
C VAL A 3 -3.88 -10.21 -4.73
N GLU A 4 -3.26 -10.38 -5.89
CA GLU A 4 -2.03 -11.14 -6.07
C GLU A 4 -0.82 -10.43 -5.43
N PHE A 5 -0.83 -9.10 -5.44
CA PHE A 5 0.16 -8.28 -4.76
C PHE A 5 0.08 -8.47 -3.23
N TRP A 6 -1.11 -8.28 -2.64
CA TRP A 6 -1.29 -8.47 -1.20
C TRP A 6 -1.06 -9.91 -0.76
N ARG A 7 -1.43 -10.89 -1.59
CA ARG A 7 -1.10 -12.30 -1.35
C ARG A 7 0.43 -12.52 -1.29
N MET A 8 1.19 -11.91 -2.21
CA MET A 8 2.66 -12.00 -2.19
C MET A 8 3.25 -11.38 -0.92
N VAL A 9 2.76 -10.21 -0.50
CA VAL A 9 3.19 -9.52 0.73
C VAL A 9 2.97 -10.42 1.96
N TRP A 10 1.79 -11.02 2.03
CA TRP A 10 1.40 -11.97 3.09
C TRP A 10 2.26 -13.24 3.08
N GLU A 11 2.39 -13.90 1.93
CA GLU A 11 3.15 -15.15 1.78
C GLU A 11 4.64 -14.97 2.12
N LEU A 12 5.20 -13.79 1.82
CA LEU A 12 6.60 -13.46 2.11
C LEU A 12 6.81 -12.89 3.52
N GLY A 13 5.74 -12.58 4.27
CA GLY A 13 5.83 -11.91 5.57
C GLY A 13 6.51 -10.54 5.48
N SER A 14 6.23 -9.78 4.42
CA SER A 14 6.85 -8.49 4.17
C SER A 14 6.19 -7.40 5.01
N ASN A 15 6.93 -6.80 5.94
CA ASN A 15 6.40 -5.78 6.85
C ASN A 15 6.48 -4.34 6.30
N CYS A 16 7.18 -4.13 5.18
CA CYS A 16 7.36 -2.79 4.61
C CYS A 16 7.25 -2.83 3.09
N ILE A 17 6.55 -1.85 2.52
CA ILE A 17 6.44 -1.64 1.08
C ILE A 17 7.01 -0.24 0.77
N VAL A 18 7.98 -0.16 -0.13
CA VAL A 18 8.57 1.10 -0.55
C VAL A 18 8.20 1.37 -2.00
N MET A 19 7.44 2.43 -2.22
CA MET A 19 7.03 2.88 -3.55
C MET A 19 7.93 4.04 -3.98
N LEU A 20 8.63 3.86 -5.09
CA LEU A 20 9.61 4.85 -5.60
C LEU A 20 9.05 5.76 -6.70
N THR A 21 7.76 5.59 -7.04
CA THR A 21 7.10 6.26 -8.16
C THR A 21 5.75 6.78 -7.71
N LYS A 22 5.35 7.97 -8.15
CA LYS A 22 3.99 8.46 -7.93
C LYS A 22 2.97 7.62 -8.69
N VAL A 23 1.74 7.54 -8.19
CA VAL A 23 0.59 6.92 -8.90
C VAL A 23 0.35 7.61 -10.25
N PHE A 24 0.50 8.94 -10.28
CA PHE A 24 0.26 9.78 -11.44
C PHE A 24 1.42 10.74 -11.69
N ASP A 25 1.91 10.79 -12.93
CA ASP A 25 2.93 11.75 -13.35
C ASP A 25 2.67 12.21 -14.78
N PHE A 26 2.81 13.52 -15.06
CA PHE A 26 2.59 14.12 -16.38
C PHE A 26 1.39 13.57 -17.19
N MET A 27 0.20 13.49 -16.58
CA MET A 27 -1.03 12.93 -17.19
C MET A 27 -1.03 11.42 -17.48
N ARG A 28 -0.03 10.67 -17.01
CA ARG A 28 0.06 9.22 -17.16
C ARG A 28 -0.06 8.53 -15.81
N VAL A 29 -0.83 7.44 -15.81
CA VAL A 29 -0.87 6.51 -14.67
C VAL A 29 0.43 5.71 -14.71
N MET A 30 1.28 5.93 -13.71
CA MET A 30 2.58 5.26 -13.59
C MET A 30 2.48 4.02 -12.72
N CYS A 31 1.61 4.06 -11.70
CA CYS A 31 1.32 2.94 -10.83
C CYS A 31 -0.18 2.92 -10.49
N LEU A 32 -0.75 1.74 -10.33
CA LEU A 32 -2.12 1.61 -9.82
C LEU A 32 -2.09 1.71 -8.30
N GLN A 33 -3.07 2.40 -7.72
CA GLN A 33 -3.24 2.42 -6.28
C GLN A 33 -3.63 1.01 -5.82
N TYR A 34 -2.72 0.34 -5.11
CA TYR A 34 -2.93 -1.02 -4.60
C TYR A 34 -3.46 -1.07 -3.17
N TRP A 35 -3.44 0.07 -2.45
CA TRP A 35 -3.92 0.19 -1.07
C TRP A 35 -5.29 0.87 -0.99
N PRO A 36 -6.08 0.60 0.06
CA PRO A 36 -7.37 1.24 0.27
C PRO A 36 -7.23 2.67 0.82
N LEU A 37 -8.27 3.49 0.67
CA LEU A 37 -8.34 4.80 1.33
C LEU A 37 -8.80 4.70 2.79
N THR A 38 -9.55 3.65 3.12
CA THR A 38 -10.07 3.39 4.47
C THR A 38 -9.90 1.93 4.78
N ARG A 39 -10.68 1.04 4.16
CA ARG A 39 -10.52 -0.42 4.31
C ARG A 39 -10.94 -1.13 3.04
N PHE A 40 -10.34 -2.28 2.76
CA PHE A 40 -10.77 -3.13 1.66
C PHE A 40 -10.32 -4.58 1.86
N LEU A 41 -11.12 -5.52 1.36
CA LEU A 41 -10.84 -6.94 1.40
C LEU A 41 -10.24 -7.40 0.06
N PHE A 42 -8.96 -7.75 0.06
CA PHE A 42 -8.23 -8.28 -1.10
C PHE A 42 -8.21 -9.81 -1.06
N GLY A 43 -9.29 -10.43 -1.53
CA GLY A 43 -9.47 -11.89 -1.41
C GLY A 43 -9.80 -12.24 0.04
N ASP A 44 -8.88 -12.88 0.75
CA ASP A 44 -9.03 -13.25 2.17
C ASP A 44 -8.19 -12.36 3.10
N ILE A 45 -7.51 -11.33 2.55
CA ILE A 45 -6.65 -10.41 3.30
C ILE A 45 -7.38 -9.07 3.44
N GLU A 46 -7.75 -8.70 4.66
CA GLU A 46 -8.29 -7.36 4.95
C GLU A 46 -7.14 -6.39 5.21
N VAL A 47 -7.20 -5.23 4.56
CA VAL A 47 -6.23 -4.15 4.73
C VAL A 47 -7.00 -2.89 5.13
N GLU A 48 -6.64 -2.30 6.26
CA GLU A 48 -7.16 -1.02 6.73
C GLU A 48 -6.06 0.04 6.77
N THR A 49 -6.37 1.25 6.31
CA THR A 49 -5.48 2.40 6.40
C THR A 49 -5.66 3.06 7.74
N ILE A 50 -4.65 2.93 8.60
CA ILE A 50 -4.67 3.48 9.95
C ILE A 50 -4.33 4.95 9.95
N ASP A 51 -3.29 5.30 9.19
CA ASP A 51 -2.72 6.63 9.28
C ASP A 51 -1.91 6.97 8.02
N THR A 52 -1.83 8.27 7.73
CA THR A 52 -1.12 8.77 6.55
C THR A 52 -0.43 10.08 6.90
N HIS A 53 0.88 10.06 6.86
CA HIS A 53 1.74 11.20 7.14
C HIS A 53 2.45 11.66 5.85
N THR A 54 2.19 12.90 5.45
CA THR A 54 2.87 13.52 4.30
C THR A 54 4.10 14.29 4.77
N TYR A 55 5.27 13.94 4.23
CA TYR A 55 6.53 14.66 4.42
C TYR A 55 6.89 15.46 3.16
N ALA A 56 7.97 16.24 3.23
CA ALA A 56 8.40 17.11 2.14
C ALA A 56 8.80 16.35 0.86
N HIS A 57 9.23 15.09 0.98
CA HIS A 57 9.76 14.30 -0.12
C HIS A 57 9.02 12.99 -0.37
N PHE A 58 8.25 12.50 0.60
CA PHE A 58 7.70 11.15 0.64
C PHE A 58 6.43 11.17 1.52
N VAL A 59 5.54 10.19 1.37
CA VAL A 59 4.31 10.00 2.16
C VAL A 59 4.39 8.64 2.83
N SER A 60 4.29 8.58 4.16
CA SER A 60 4.19 7.29 4.84
C SER A 60 2.72 6.97 5.14
N THR A 61 2.26 5.81 4.73
CA THR A 61 0.93 5.29 5.04
C THR A 61 1.07 4.01 5.87
N VAL A 62 0.41 3.97 7.02
CA VAL A 62 0.41 2.81 7.92
C VAL A 62 -0.84 1.99 7.63
N PHE A 63 -0.65 0.70 7.38
CA PHE A 63 -1.73 -0.25 7.16
C PHE A 63 -1.80 -1.24 8.32
N ASP A 64 -3.02 -1.51 8.78
CA ASP A 64 -3.31 -2.65 9.63
C ASP A 64 -3.76 -3.78 8.73
N ASP A 65 -2.84 -4.69 8.53
CA ASP A 65 -3.06 -6.07 8.14
C ASP A 65 -2.47 -6.92 9.28
N LEU A 66 -2.89 -8.18 9.42
CA LEU A 66 -2.55 -9.08 10.53
C LEU A 66 -1.03 -9.25 10.85
N PHE A 67 -0.12 -8.62 10.09
CA PHE A 67 1.34 -8.58 10.30
C PHE A 67 1.98 -7.17 10.40
N GLY A 68 1.25 -6.08 10.23
CA GLY A 68 1.74 -4.71 10.40
C GLY A 68 2.61 -4.21 9.24
N VAL A 69 1.97 -3.74 8.17
CA VAL A 69 2.64 -3.19 6.98
C VAL A 69 2.79 -1.67 7.03
N TRP A 70 4.03 -1.21 6.85
CA TRP A 70 4.38 0.20 6.69
C TRP A 70 4.62 0.50 5.21
N CYS A 71 3.84 1.40 4.63
CA CYS A 71 4.09 1.89 3.28
C CYS A 71 4.80 3.24 3.34
N VAL A 72 5.87 3.36 2.57
CA VAL A 72 6.57 4.63 2.33
C VAL A 72 6.48 4.90 0.84
N GLU A 73 5.71 5.90 0.46
CA GLU A 73 5.60 6.49 -0.89
C GLU A 73 6.55 7.68 -1.07
#